data_AF-W6JXK8-F1
#
_entry.id   AF-W6JXK8-F1
#
_cell.length_a   1.000
_cell.length_b   1.000
_cell.length_c   1.000
_cell.angle_alpha   90.00
_cell.angle_beta   90.00
_cell.angle_gamma   90.00
#
_symmetry.space_group_name_H-M   'P 1'
#
loop_
_entity.id
_entity.type
_entity.pdbx_description
1 polymer ?
#
loop_
_entity_poly.entity_id
_entity_poly.type
_entity_poly.pdbx_seq_one_letter_code
_entity_poly.pdbx_strand_id
1 'polypeptide(L)'
;MLRVTGRLADVWIPSMGYADPPALADMNAVIDEATIAAGRAPESVRRAYNIVGSFGAATGFLQGTPRDWAEQLADLTLTQGMATYILGSDDPRALATFAQEVAPAVRDLVEAERARAATRSEPGGIPGSVAPQGNPPAEPSEPGEGRPRHTSLGVRPTPDSGERLAREQAWAEDDRPAFAMPEREYTAHEEATAAHLVDVHDHLRSELTQIREIVAQVRSGAMGIGSARSAINTMTLRQNNWTLGAYCAAYCRILTGHHTLEDRSIFPHLRRAEPGLAPVIDRLEREHEVIHDLLERLDEALVAMVTADGMPPALAELSGALDLLTDALLSHLSYEERQLLAPLAAHGFG
;
A
#
# COMPACT_ATOMS: atom_id res chain seq x y z
N MET A 1 6.85 -16.02 2.63
CA MET A 1 6.29 -15.98 1.25
C MET A 1 7.34 -15.98 0.14
N LEU A 2 8.41 -15.18 0.18
CA LEU A 2 9.41 -15.07 -0.91
C LEU A 2 10.04 -16.41 -1.39
N ARG A 3 10.38 -17.33 -0.47
CA ARG A 3 10.91 -18.65 -0.86
C ARG A 3 9.89 -19.50 -1.64
N VAL A 4 8.60 -19.33 -1.37
CA VAL A 4 7.52 -20.00 -2.13
C VAL A 4 7.44 -19.40 -3.54
N THR A 5 7.58 -18.08 -3.65
CA THR A 5 7.65 -17.36 -4.92
C THR A 5 8.78 -17.90 -5.81
N GLY A 6 10.01 -18.01 -5.29
CA GLY A 6 11.13 -18.54 -6.09
C GLY A 6 10.91 -19.98 -6.57
N ARG A 7 10.27 -20.81 -5.75
CA ARG A 7 9.99 -22.20 -6.10
C ARG A 7 8.90 -22.37 -7.16
N LEU A 8 7.83 -21.57 -7.11
CA LEU A 8 6.58 -21.88 -7.81
C LEU A 8 6.06 -20.79 -8.74
N ALA A 9 6.46 -19.53 -8.55
CA ALA A 9 5.87 -18.42 -9.30
C ALA A 9 6.67 -18.13 -10.58
N ASP A 10 5.98 -17.61 -11.59
CA ASP A 10 6.58 -17.09 -12.83
C ASP A 10 6.75 -15.57 -12.78
N VAL A 11 6.09 -14.90 -11.83
CA VAL A 11 6.18 -13.46 -11.62
C VAL A 11 6.16 -13.17 -10.13
N TRP A 12 7.05 -12.28 -9.68
CA TRP A 12 6.98 -11.63 -8.37
C TRP A 12 6.64 -10.16 -8.58
N ILE A 13 5.62 -9.70 -7.86
CA ILE A 13 5.13 -8.33 -8.00
C ILE A 13 4.88 -7.74 -6.61
N PRO A 14 5.88 -7.10 -5.97
CA PRO A 14 5.64 -6.37 -4.74
C PRO A 14 5.02 -5.00 -5.04
N SER A 15 4.49 -4.36 -4.00
CA SER A 15 4.09 -2.94 -4.04
C SER A 15 5.12 -2.09 -3.32
N MET A 16 5.33 -0.87 -3.79
CA MET A 16 6.31 0.06 -3.23
C MET A 16 6.17 0.24 -1.72
N GLY A 17 4.97 0.48 -1.20
CA GLY A 17 4.74 0.64 0.24
C GLY A 17 4.99 -0.63 1.09
N TYR A 18 5.11 -1.81 0.46
CA TYR A 18 5.48 -3.05 1.15
C TYR A 18 6.97 -3.36 1.05
N ALA A 19 7.58 -3.05 -0.11
CA ALA A 19 8.96 -3.35 -0.41
C ALA A 19 9.63 -2.11 -1.01
N ASP A 20 10.12 -1.23 -0.13
CA ASP A 20 10.81 0.00 -0.56
C ASP A 20 12.03 -0.33 -1.45
N PRO A 21 12.41 0.59 -2.36
CA PRO A 21 13.53 0.37 -3.28
C PRO A 21 14.81 -0.20 -2.66
N PRO A 22 15.28 0.24 -1.46
CA PRO A 22 16.47 -0.34 -0.84
C PRO A 22 16.31 -1.79 -0.38
N ALA A 23 15.09 -2.23 -0.05
CA ALA A 23 14.81 -3.59 0.42
C ALA A 23 14.73 -4.61 -0.73
N LEU A 24 14.54 -4.16 -1.97
CA LEU A 24 14.36 -5.03 -3.14
C LEU A 24 15.54 -5.97 -3.37
N ALA A 25 16.76 -5.54 -3.06
CA ALA A 25 17.96 -6.35 -3.24
C ALA A 25 17.93 -7.63 -2.39
N ASP A 26 17.69 -7.49 -1.09
CA ASP A 26 17.62 -8.61 -0.16
C ASP A 26 16.46 -9.55 -0.49
N MET A 27 15.31 -8.98 -0.88
CA MET A 27 14.13 -9.76 -1.25
C MET A 27 14.34 -10.55 -2.56
N ASN A 28 14.99 -9.94 -3.55
CA ASN A 28 15.39 -10.62 -4.78
C ASN A 28 16.34 -11.80 -4.48
N ALA A 29 17.34 -11.59 -3.61
CA ALA A 29 18.29 -12.63 -3.24
C ALA A 29 17.61 -13.87 -2.63
N VAL A 30 16.63 -13.67 -1.74
CA VAL A 30 15.85 -14.78 -1.16
C VAL A 30 15.04 -15.55 -2.21
N ILE A 31 14.50 -14.84 -3.20
CA ILE A 31 13.75 -15.47 -4.30
C ILE A 31 14.70 -16.24 -5.21
N ASP A 32 15.86 -15.67 -5.55
CA ASP A 32 16.84 -16.29 -6.44
C ASP A 32 17.42 -17.55 -5.81
N GLU A 33 17.78 -17.51 -4.52
CA GLU A 33 18.22 -18.67 -3.75
C GLU A 33 17.18 -19.80 -3.81
N ALA A 34 15.90 -19.47 -3.59
CA ALA A 34 14.82 -20.44 -3.63
C ALA A 34 14.54 -20.98 -5.05
N THR A 35 14.73 -20.16 -6.07
CA THR A 35 14.61 -20.55 -7.48
C THR A 35 15.70 -21.54 -7.86
N ILE A 36 16.95 -21.25 -7.49
CA ILE A 36 18.11 -22.14 -7.70
C ILE A 36 17.92 -23.46 -6.96
N ALA A 37 17.50 -23.42 -5.69
CA ALA A 37 17.23 -24.62 -4.90
C ALA A 37 16.11 -25.49 -5.48
N ALA A 38 15.19 -24.90 -6.25
CA ALA A 38 14.14 -25.61 -6.97
C ALA A 38 14.58 -26.15 -8.35
N GLY A 39 15.85 -25.96 -8.74
CA GLY A 39 16.35 -26.34 -10.06
C GLY A 39 15.83 -25.46 -11.20
N ARG A 40 15.37 -24.24 -10.89
CA ARG A 40 14.90 -23.24 -11.86
C ARG A 40 15.96 -22.15 -12.03
N ALA A 41 15.93 -21.48 -13.18
CA ALA A 41 16.78 -20.32 -13.41
C ALA A 41 16.17 -19.06 -12.74
N PRO A 42 16.93 -18.21 -12.02
CA PRO A 42 16.41 -16.99 -11.39
C PRO A 42 15.54 -16.12 -12.32
N GLU A 43 15.95 -15.99 -13.59
CA GLU A 43 15.26 -15.23 -14.63
C GLU A 43 13.89 -15.82 -15.02
N SER A 44 13.57 -17.04 -14.60
CA SER A 44 12.23 -17.63 -14.76
C SER A 44 11.18 -16.95 -13.90
N VAL A 45 11.58 -16.18 -12.87
CA VAL A 45 10.69 -15.35 -12.07
C VAL A 45 10.80 -13.90 -12.53
N ARG A 46 9.86 -13.47 -13.36
CA ARG A 46 9.80 -12.07 -13.83
C ARG A 46 9.52 -11.13 -12.67
N ARG A 47 10.15 -9.96 -12.70
CA ARG A 47 10.01 -8.94 -11.66
C ARG A 47 9.13 -7.82 -12.19
N ALA A 48 8.03 -7.55 -11.51
CA ALA A 48 7.19 -6.40 -11.78
C ALA A 48 7.00 -5.61 -10.48
N TYR A 49 6.56 -4.36 -10.51
CA TYR A 49 6.49 -3.53 -9.31
C TYR A 49 5.29 -2.57 -9.37
N ASN A 50 4.44 -2.58 -8.35
CA ASN A 50 3.41 -1.56 -8.22
C ASN A 50 4.03 -0.29 -7.66
N ILE A 51 3.85 0.80 -8.38
CA ILE A 51 4.41 2.10 -8.06
C ILE A 51 3.31 3.14 -7.88
N VAL A 52 3.56 4.09 -6.99
CA VAL A 52 2.76 5.29 -6.76
C VAL A 52 3.72 6.47 -6.70
N GLY A 53 3.24 7.66 -7.03
CA GLY A 53 4.07 8.87 -7.02
C GLY A 53 3.30 10.08 -7.52
N SER A 54 3.91 11.26 -7.44
CA SER A 54 3.35 12.48 -8.04
C SER A 54 4.35 13.22 -8.94
N PHE A 55 3.81 13.86 -9.98
CA PHE A 55 4.58 14.77 -10.81
C PHE A 55 4.50 16.19 -10.25
N GLY A 56 5.63 16.89 -10.17
CA GLY A 56 5.66 18.26 -9.65
C GLY A 56 7.03 18.72 -9.22
N ALA A 57 7.07 19.74 -8.36
CA ALA A 57 8.31 20.30 -7.81
C ALA A 57 8.81 19.55 -6.55
N ALA A 58 8.05 18.58 -6.05
CA ALA A 58 8.47 17.75 -4.93
C ALA A 58 9.69 16.90 -5.30
N THR A 59 10.53 16.60 -4.31
CA THR A 59 11.76 15.83 -4.51
C THR A 59 11.69 14.53 -3.71
N GLY A 60 11.97 13.40 -4.34
CA GLY A 60 11.90 12.09 -3.69
C GLY A 60 11.85 10.95 -4.70
N PHE A 61 11.71 9.73 -4.21
CA PHE A 61 11.50 8.58 -5.09
C PHE A 61 10.09 8.65 -5.70
N LEU A 62 10.03 8.71 -7.03
CA LEU A 62 8.85 9.00 -7.84
C LEU A 62 8.09 10.26 -7.38
N GLN A 63 8.84 11.27 -6.97
CA GLN A 63 8.38 12.63 -6.72
C GLN A 63 9.27 13.56 -7.53
N GLY A 64 8.70 14.26 -8.51
CA GLY A 64 9.47 15.18 -9.35
C GLY A 64 9.04 15.18 -10.81
N THR A 65 9.99 15.42 -11.70
CA THR A 65 9.72 15.51 -13.13
C THR A 65 9.61 14.13 -13.78
N PRO A 66 8.99 14.02 -14.97
CA PRO A 66 8.98 12.77 -15.74
C PRO A 66 10.37 12.20 -16.02
N ARG A 67 11.37 13.10 -16.14
CA ARG A 67 12.76 12.71 -16.31
C ARG A 67 13.32 12.05 -15.05
N ASP A 68 13.08 12.63 -13.88
CA ASP A 68 13.56 12.07 -12.61
C ASP A 68 12.97 10.67 -12.39
N TRP A 69 11.68 10.50 -12.70
CA TRP A 69 11.03 9.19 -12.67
C TRP A 69 11.69 8.20 -13.63
N ALA A 70 11.97 8.62 -14.86
CA ALA A 70 12.58 7.75 -15.86
C ALA A 70 13.98 7.28 -15.42
N GLU A 71 14.78 8.17 -14.85
CA GLU A 71 16.12 7.84 -14.33
C GLU A 71 16.03 6.85 -13.15
N GLN A 72 15.12 7.10 -12.20
CA GLN A 72 14.91 6.23 -11.03
C GLN A 72 14.38 4.83 -11.39
N LEU A 73 13.41 4.74 -12.31
CA LEU A 73 12.87 3.45 -12.76
C LEU A 73 13.88 2.70 -13.65
N ALA A 74 14.69 3.40 -14.45
CA ALA A 74 15.77 2.77 -15.20
C ALA A 74 16.82 2.17 -14.24
N ASP A 75 17.17 2.85 -13.16
CA ASP A 75 18.08 2.33 -12.14
C ASP A 75 17.54 1.05 -11.50
N LEU A 76 16.26 1.03 -11.09
CA LEU A 76 15.64 -0.20 -10.56
C LEU A 76 15.60 -1.35 -11.58
N THR A 77 15.40 -1.05 -12.86
CA THR A 77 15.44 -2.07 -13.91
C THR A 77 16.83 -2.66 -14.08
N LEU A 78 17.86 -1.83 -14.00
CA LEU A 78 19.25 -2.23 -14.21
C LEU A 78 19.86 -2.93 -12.98
N THR A 79 19.54 -2.45 -11.78
CA THR A 79 20.15 -2.93 -10.53
C THR A 79 19.34 -4.03 -9.85
N GLN A 80 18.00 -3.95 -9.90
CA GLN A 80 17.10 -4.88 -9.21
C GLN A 80 16.36 -5.83 -10.17
N GLY A 81 16.55 -5.67 -11.48
CA GLY A 81 15.93 -6.53 -12.50
C GLY A 81 14.42 -6.28 -12.69
N MET A 82 13.87 -5.19 -12.16
CA MET A 82 12.45 -4.84 -12.30
C MET A 82 12.11 -4.57 -13.78
N ALA A 83 11.23 -5.39 -14.35
CA ALA A 83 10.96 -5.41 -15.79
C ALA A 83 9.58 -4.86 -16.17
N THR A 84 8.69 -4.63 -15.21
CA THR A 84 7.35 -4.11 -15.47
C THR A 84 6.93 -3.22 -14.31
N TYR A 85 6.41 -2.04 -14.63
CA TYR A 85 5.93 -1.08 -13.64
C TYR A 85 4.43 -0.87 -13.83
N ILE A 86 3.69 -0.95 -12.74
CA ILE A 86 2.23 -0.76 -12.72
C ILE A 86 1.96 0.47 -11.88
N LEU A 87 1.53 1.55 -12.53
CA LEU A 87 1.22 2.81 -11.86
C LEU A 87 -0.17 2.76 -11.23
N GLY A 88 -0.24 2.91 -9.91
CA GLY A 88 -1.49 3.17 -9.18
C GLY A 88 -1.81 4.66 -9.19
N SER A 89 -2.72 5.07 -10.09
CA SER A 89 -3.22 6.44 -10.18
C SER A 89 -4.57 6.45 -10.88
N ASP A 90 -5.47 7.33 -10.44
CA ASP A 90 -6.73 7.65 -11.10
C ASP A 90 -6.68 8.99 -11.87
N ASP A 91 -5.64 9.81 -11.65
CA ASP A 91 -5.40 11.04 -12.42
C ASP A 91 -5.07 10.73 -13.90
N PRO A 92 -5.95 11.10 -14.86
CA PRO A 92 -5.70 10.87 -16.28
C PRO A 92 -4.44 11.58 -16.80
N ARG A 93 -4.03 12.71 -16.20
CA ARG A 93 -2.82 13.43 -16.60
C ARG A 93 -1.58 12.67 -16.18
N ALA A 94 -1.50 12.23 -14.93
CA ALA A 94 -0.43 11.38 -14.45
C ALA A 94 -0.30 10.09 -15.29
N LEU A 95 -1.43 9.44 -15.62
CA LEU A 95 -1.43 8.27 -16.49
C LEU A 95 -0.91 8.58 -17.91
N ALA A 96 -1.32 9.71 -18.50
CA ALA A 96 -0.85 10.13 -19.82
C ALA A 96 0.65 10.44 -19.82
N THR A 97 1.13 11.22 -18.86
CA THR A 97 2.56 11.55 -18.69
C THR A 97 3.40 10.29 -18.47
N PHE A 98 2.95 9.37 -17.61
CA PHE A 98 3.65 8.10 -17.40
C PHE A 98 3.74 7.27 -18.69
N ALA A 99 2.64 7.14 -19.43
CA ALA A 99 2.58 6.33 -20.64
C ALA A 99 3.36 6.94 -21.82
N GLN A 100 3.32 8.27 -21.98
CA GLN A 100 3.84 8.97 -23.15
C GLN A 100 5.26 9.50 -22.95
N GLU A 101 5.66 9.83 -21.72
CA GLU A 101 6.96 10.46 -21.44
C GLU A 101 7.86 9.51 -20.64
N VAL A 102 7.39 9.00 -19.50
CA VAL A 102 8.22 8.20 -18.59
C VAL A 102 8.55 6.83 -19.18
N ALA A 103 7.54 6.05 -19.58
CA ALA A 103 7.75 4.67 -20.03
C ALA A 103 8.67 4.54 -21.27
N PRO A 104 8.58 5.41 -22.30
CA PRO A 104 9.56 5.42 -23.39
C PRO A 104 10.96 5.80 -22.90
N ALA A 105 11.09 6.86 -22.09
CA ALA A 105 12.39 7.32 -21.59
C ALA A 105 13.10 6.24 -20.75
N VAL A 106 12.36 5.48 -19.93
CA VAL A 106 12.92 4.33 -19.19
C VAL A 106 13.51 3.29 -20.15
N ARG A 107 12.79 2.94 -21.22
CA ARG A 107 13.27 1.97 -22.20
C ARG A 107 14.55 2.46 -22.88
N ASP A 108 14.57 3.72 -23.29
CA ASP A 108 15.73 4.33 -23.95
C ASP A 108 16.96 4.34 -23.02
N LEU A 109 16.78 4.72 -21.75
CA LEU A 109 17.84 4.74 -20.74
C LEU A 109 18.40 3.33 -20.48
N VAL A 110 17.52 2.34 -20.32
CA VAL A 110 17.91 0.94 -20.07
C VAL A 110 18.62 0.35 -21.29
N GLU A 111 18.12 0.61 -22.50
CA GLU A 111 18.73 0.13 -23.75
C GLU A 111 20.11 0.75 -23.95
N ALA A 112 20.25 2.06 -23.75
CA ALA A 112 21.53 2.76 -23.84
C ALA A 112 22.55 2.19 -22.86
N GLU A 113 22.15 1.91 -21.60
CA GLU A 113 23.07 1.39 -20.60
C GLU A 113 23.44 -0.08 -20.86
N ARG A 114 22.51 -0.92 -21.33
CA ARG A 114 22.80 -2.29 -21.75
C ARG A 114 23.75 -2.33 -22.95
N ALA A 115 23.57 -1.45 -23.93
CA ALA A 115 24.48 -1.33 -25.07
C ALA A 115 25.90 -0.90 -24.61
N ARG A 116 26.01 0.04 -23.67
CA ARG A 116 27.30 0.43 -23.06
C ARG A 116 27.94 -0.71 -22.25
N ALA A 117 27.16 -1.51 -21.54
CA ALA A 117 27.68 -2.67 -20.81
C ALA A 117 28.19 -3.75 -21.77
N ALA A 118 27.50 -3.99 -22.89
CA ALA A 118 27.93 -4.93 -23.92
C ALA A 118 29.27 -4.50 -24.57
N THR A 119 29.45 -3.20 -24.87
CA THR A 119 30.71 -2.69 -25.44
C THR A 119 31.87 -2.64 -24.43
N ARG A 120 31.59 -2.49 -23.13
CA ARG A 120 32.62 -2.56 -22.06
C ARG A 120 33.07 -3.99 -21.73
N SER A 121 32.30 -5.01 -22.12
CA SER A 121 32.60 -6.42 -21.84
C SER A 121 33.49 -7.08 -22.90
N GLU A 122 33.88 -6.37 -23.96
CA GLU A 122 34.92 -6.81 -24.89
C GLU A 122 36.33 -6.43 -24.38
N PRO A 123 37.34 -7.32 -24.45
CA PRO A 123 38.68 -7.02 -23.96
C PRO A 123 39.48 -6.23 -25.01
N GLY A 124 39.69 -4.93 -24.75
CA GLY A 124 40.83 -4.19 -25.31
C GLY A 124 40.59 -2.72 -25.67
N GLY A 125 41.21 -1.81 -24.89
CA GLY A 125 41.59 -0.47 -25.37
C GLY A 125 41.16 0.72 -24.48
N ILE A 126 42.14 1.47 -23.96
CA ILE A 126 42.02 2.79 -23.30
C ILE A 126 42.94 3.76 -24.09
N PRO A 127 42.75 5.11 -24.13
CA PRO A 127 41.56 5.98 -23.96
C PRO A 127 41.40 7.04 -25.08
N GLY A 128 40.26 7.75 -25.12
CA GLY A 128 40.11 9.00 -25.87
C GLY A 128 39.32 10.06 -25.08
N SER A 129 40.02 11.11 -24.64
CA SER A 129 39.52 12.30 -23.94
C SER A 129 38.70 13.22 -24.87
N VAL A 130 37.55 13.75 -24.41
CA VAL A 130 37.01 15.04 -24.89
C VAL A 130 36.29 15.79 -23.75
N ALA A 131 36.58 17.09 -23.65
CA ALA A 131 36.14 18.07 -22.65
C ALA A 131 34.70 18.63 -22.92
N PRO A 132 34.10 19.41 -21.98
CA PRO A 132 32.67 19.75 -22.00
C PRO A 132 32.36 21.02 -22.81
N GLN A 133 31.22 21.04 -23.49
CA GLN A 133 30.64 22.27 -24.07
C GLN A 133 29.38 22.66 -23.29
N GLY A 134 29.36 23.92 -22.84
CA GLY A 134 28.31 24.51 -22.02
C GLY A 134 27.05 24.91 -22.78
N ASN A 135 25.95 25.00 -22.05
CA ASN A 135 24.69 25.58 -22.52
C ASN A 135 24.56 27.05 -22.08
N PRO A 136 23.87 27.91 -22.87
CA PRO A 136 23.54 29.29 -22.50
C PRO A 136 22.29 29.35 -21.57
N PRO A 137 22.04 30.51 -20.92
CA PRO A 137 21.07 30.59 -19.82
C PRO A 137 19.62 30.70 -20.31
N ALA A 138 18.71 30.12 -19.54
CA ALA A 138 17.26 30.27 -19.71
C ALA A 138 16.75 31.53 -18.98
N GLU A 139 15.89 32.30 -19.64
CA GLU A 139 15.12 33.41 -19.06
C GLU A 139 13.86 32.91 -18.35
N PRO A 140 13.31 33.66 -17.36
CA PRO A 140 12.26 33.18 -16.47
C PRO A 140 10.83 33.50 -16.98
N SER A 141 9.90 32.57 -16.77
CA SER A 141 8.47 32.75 -17.01
C SER A 141 7.74 33.03 -15.70
N GLU A 142 6.92 34.10 -15.67
CA GLU A 142 6.13 34.53 -14.51
C GLU A 142 4.95 33.59 -14.16
N PRO A 143 4.49 33.54 -12.89
CA PRO A 143 3.36 32.72 -12.46
C PRO A 143 2.01 33.45 -12.61
N GLY A 144 1.02 32.75 -13.19
CA GLY A 144 -0.38 33.17 -13.24
C GLY A 144 -1.09 32.99 -11.91
N GLU A 145 -1.66 34.07 -11.38
CA GLU A 145 -2.43 34.13 -10.15
C GLU A 145 -3.78 33.40 -10.27
N GLY A 146 -3.95 32.35 -9.47
CA GLY A 146 -5.24 31.75 -9.12
C GLY A 146 -5.24 31.43 -7.64
N ARG A 147 -5.63 32.39 -6.81
CA ARG A 147 -5.64 32.26 -5.35
C ARG A 147 -6.55 31.08 -4.94
N PRO A 148 -6.05 30.03 -4.27
CA PRO A 148 -6.88 28.91 -3.86
C PRO A 148 -7.96 29.41 -2.89
N ARG A 149 -9.20 28.93 -3.08
CA ARG A 149 -10.27 29.17 -2.12
C ARG A 149 -9.95 28.34 -0.88
N HIS A 150 -9.83 29.03 0.24
CA HIS A 150 -9.51 28.47 1.53
C HIS A 150 -10.82 28.24 2.30
N THR A 151 -11.02 27.02 2.82
CA THR A 151 -12.20 26.63 3.61
C THR A 151 -11.78 25.91 4.89
N SER A 152 -12.62 25.94 5.92
CA SER A 152 -12.50 24.99 7.04
C SER A 152 -12.61 23.56 6.52
N LEU A 153 -11.82 22.62 7.05
CA LEU A 153 -11.76 21.22 6.57
C LEU A 153 -13.16 20.64 6.36
N GLY A 154 -13.55 20.46 5.09
CA GLY A 154 -14.88 19.99 4.72
C GLY A 154 -15.08 18.48 4.92
N VAL A 155 -14.00 17.71 4.88
CA VAL A 155 -13.99 16.26 5.10
C VAL A 155 -14.29 15.96 6.56
N ARG A 156 -15.19 15.01 6.80
CA ARG A 156 -15.58 14.59 8.16
C ARG A 156 -15.19 13.14 8.40
N PRO A 157 -14.71 12.81 9.60
CA PRO A 157 -14.48 11.43 9.98
C PRO A 157 -15.81 10.67 10.00
N THR A 158 -15.76 9.43 9.54
CA THR A 158 -16.86 8.47 9.67
C THR A 158 -17.02 8.11 11.15
N PRO A 159 -18.19 8.36 11.75
CA PRO A 159 -18.40 8.12 13.17
C PRO A 159 -18.48 6.62 13.47
N ASP A 160 -17.96 6.24 14.63
CA ASP A 160 -18.21 4.92 15.21
C ASP A 160 -19.69 4.85 15.66
N SER A 161 -20.38 3.77 15.29
CA SER A 161 -21.77 3.55 15.71
C SER A 161 -21.91 3.27 17.21
N GLY A 162 -20.81 2.85 17.86
CA GLY A 162 -20.81 2.42 19.26
C GLY A 162 -21.47 1.06 19.49
N GLU A 163 -21.94 0.39 18.43
CA GLU A 163 -22.43 -0.98 18.52
C GLU A 163 -21.25 -1.92 18.73
N ARG A 164 -21.40 -2.87 19.67
CA ARG A 164 -20.39 -3.89 19.96
C ARG A 164 -21.05 -5.26 19.87
N LEU A 165 -20.50 -6.11 19.02
CA LEU A 165 -20.98 -7.44 18.69
C LEU A 165 -20.36 -8.49 19.60
N ALA A 166 -19.09 -8.30 19.95
CA ALA A 166 -18.34 -9.19 20.82
C ALA A 166 -18.64 -8.94 22.30
N ARG A 167 -18.50 -10.00 23.10
CA ARG A 167 -18.56 -9.89 24.57
C ARG A 167 -17.24 -9.39 25.17
N GLU A 168 -16.16 -9.64 24.45
CA GLU A 168 -14.80 -9.20 24.75
C GLU A 168 -14.55 -7.85 24.08
N GLN A 169 -13.67 -7.03 24.65
CA GLN A 169 -13.20 -5.80 24.04
C GLN A 169 -11.70 -5.90 23.82
N ALA A 170 -11.23 -5.47 22.64
CA ALA A 170 -9.81 -5.52 22.29
C ALA A 170 -8.97 -4.54 23.14
N TRP A 171 -9.56 -3.40 23.53
CA TRP A 171 -8.94 -2.40 24.38
C TRP A 171 -10.01 -1.53 25.06
N ALA A 172 -9.62 -0.80 26.10
CA ALA A 172 -10.42 0.29 26.64
C ALA A 172 -10.32 1.50 25.69
N GLU A 173 -11.43 2.20 25.45
CA GLU A 173 -11.43 3.37 24.55
C GLU A 173 -11.26 4.71 25.30
N ASP A 174 -11.59 4.73 26.59
CA ASP A 174 -11.58 5.94 27.43
C ASP A 174 -10.18 6.51 27.69
N ASP A 175 -9.14 5.71 27.44
CA ASP A 175 -7.73 6.10 27.60
C ASP A 175 -7.09 6.64 26.32
N ARG A 176 -7.86 6.73 25.22
CA ARG A 176 -7.35 7.24 23.94
C ARG A 176 -6.95 8.71 24.06
N PRO A 177 -5.69 9.07 23.76
CA PRO A 177 -5.29 10.47 23.74
C PRO A 177 -6.01 11.21 22.61
N ALA A 178 -6.18 12.51 22.79
CA ALA A 178 -6.73 13.38 21.77
C ALA A 178 -5.74 14.49 21.45
N PHE A 179 -5.61 14.79 20.17
CA PHE A 179 -4.83 15.91 19.65
C PHE A 179 -5.75 16.83 18.87
N ALA A 180 -5.64 18.13 19.12
CA ALA A 180 -6.43 19.15 18.45
C ALA A 180 -5.48 20.07 17.68
N MET A 181 -5.59 20.05 16.35
CA MET A 181 -4.92 21.01 15.49
C MET A 181 -5.52 22.42 15.68
N PRO A 182 -4.70 23.48 15.63
CA PRO A 182 -5.21 24.85 15.56
C PRO A 182 -6.14 25.04 14.35
N GLU A 183 -7.19 25.84 14.53
CA GLU A 183 -8.10 26.19 13.43
C GLU A 183 -7.31 26.89 12.30
N ARG A 184 -7.44 26.37 11.09
CA ARG A 184 -6.87 26.94 9.88
C ARG A 184 -7.75 26.61 8.68
N GLU A 185 -7.55 27.36 7.60
CA GLU A 185 -8.19 27.06 6.32
C GLU A 185 -7.28 26.17 5.47
N TYR A 186 -7.89 25.27 4.70
CA TYR A 186 -7.22 24.31 3.84
C TYR A 186 -7.53 24.62 2.37
N THR A 187 -6.56 24.32 1.52
CA THR A 187 -6.74 24.30 0.07
C THR A 187 -7.46 23.01 -0.35
N ALA A 188 -8.08 23.01 -1.53
CA ALA A 188 -8.75 21.82 -2.06
C ALA A 188 -7.81 20.59 -2.19
N HIS A 189 -6.51 20.82 -2.42
CA HIS A 189 -5.53 19.74 -2.50
C HIS A 189 -5.25 19.12 -1.12
N GLU A 190 -5.06 19.96 -0.11
CA GLU A 190 -4.90 19.53 1.29
C GLU A 190 -6.15 18.79 1.80
N GLU A 191 -7.34 19.28 1.46
CA GLU A 191 -8.58 18.56 1.78
C GLU A 191 -8.66 17.20 1.09
N ALA A 192 -8.21 17.09 -0.16
CA ALA A 192 -8.21 15.83 -0.90
C ALA A 192 -7.26 14.79 -0.27
N THR A 193 -6.14 15.21 0.32
CA THR A 193 -5.24 14.32 1.07
C THR A 193 -5.97 13.67 2.26
N ALA A 194 -6.69 14.46 3.04
CA ALA A 194 -7.49 13.94 4.15
C ALA A 194 -8.65 13.06 3.66
N ALA A 195 -9.34 13.46 2.58
CA ALA A 195 -10.40 12.66 1.97
C ALA A 195 -9.90 11.26 1.56
N HIS A 196 -8.67 11.16 1.06
CA HIS A 196 -8.11 9.89 0.63
C HIS A 196 -8.05 8.84 1.76
N LEU A 197 -7.73 9.24 2.99
CA LEU A 197 -7.75 8.33 4.14
C LEU A 197 -9.18 7.77 4.36
N VAL A 198 -10.19 8.65 4.35
CA VAL A 198 -11.59 8.26 4.51
C VAL A 198 -12.02 7.31 3.39
N ASP A 199 -11.64 7.57 2.14
CA ASP A 199 -11.96 6.69 1.01
C ASP A 199 -11.38 5.28 1.18
N VAL A 200 -10.12 5.17 1.63
CA VAL A 200 -9.48 3.89 1.94
C VAL A 200 -10.19 3.18 3.08
N HIS A 201 -10.52 3.90 4.15
CA HIS A 201 -11.22 3.31 5.30
C HIS A 201 -12.64 2.88 4.97
N ASP A 202 -13.39 3.66 4.20
CA ASP A 202 -14.73 3.29 3.76
C ASP A 202 -14.71 2.05 2.87
N HIS A 203 -13.66 1.87 2.06
CA HIS A 203 -13.44 0.62 1.36
C HIS A 203 -13.23 -0.55 2.34
N LEU A 204 -12.37 -0.39 3.36
CA LEU A 204 -12.14 -1.42 4.39
C LEU A 204 -13.42 -1.77 5.17
N ARG A 205 -14.25 -0.78 5.49
CA ARG A 205 -15.57 -0.96 6.13
C ARG A 205 -16.54 -1.75 5.25
N SER A 206 -16.56 -1.45 3.95
CA SER A 206 -17.40 -2.14 2.98
C SER A 206 -17.01 -3.62 2.85
N GLU A 207 -15.71 -3.91 2.76
CA GLU A 207 -15.20 -5.28 2.67
C GLU A 207 -15.50 -6.07 3.96
N LEU A 208 -15.31 -5.46 5.13
CA LEU A 208 -15.68 -6.06 6.41
C LEU A 208 -17.17 -6.41 6.48
N THR A 209 -18.03 -5.51 6.00
CA THR A 209 -19.48 -5.74 5.95
C THR A 209 -19.82 -6.95 5.08
N GLN A 210 -19.25 -7.02 3.87
CA GLN A 210 -19.48 -8.15 2.96
C GLN A 210 -18.99 -9.48 3.57
N ILE A 211 -17.84 -9.48 4.24
CA ILE A 211 -17.32 -10.67 4.94
C ILE A 211 -18.30 -11.16 6.00
N ARG A 212 -18.82 -10.25 6.82
CA ARG A 212 -19.81 -10.58 7.86
C ARG A 212 -21.11 -11.13 7.30
N GLU A 213 -21.61 -10.56 6.20
CA GLU A 213 -22.81 -11.04 5.53
C GLU A 213 -22.64 -12.49 5.04
N ILE A 214 -21.48 -12.83 4.48
CA ILE A 214 -21.20 -14.19 4.00
C ILE A 214 -21.12 -15.19 5.15
N VAL A 215 -20.43 -14.84 6.24
CA VAL A 215 -20.39 -15.70 7.44
C VAL A 215 -21.79 -15.88 8.05
N ALA A 216 -22.61 -14.82 8.07
CA ALA A 216 -23.99 -14.90 8.53
C ALA A 216 -24.86 -15.83 7.65
N GLN A 217 -24.67 -15.82 6.33
CA GLN A 217 -25.35 -16.71 5.40
C GLN A 217 -24.92 -18.18 5.56
N VAL A 218 -23.64 -18.43 5.86
CA VAL A 218 -23.15 -19.77 6.19
C VAL A 218 -23.79 -20.26 7.49
N ARG A 219 -23.84 -19.39 8.51
CA ARG A 219 -24.43 -19.70 9.82
C ARG A 219 -25.92 -20.01 9.76
N SER A 220 -26.67 -19.33 8.90
CA SER A 220 -28.10 -19.61 8.73
C SER A 220 -28.39 -20.84 7.85
N GLY A 221 -27.35 -21.46 7.27
CA GLY A 221 -27.47 -22.55 6.30
C GLY A 221 -27.96 -22.09 4.91
N ALA A 222 -28.11 -20.78 4.69
CA ALA A 222 -28.50 -20.21 3.41
C ALA A 222 -27.39 -20.35 2.35
N MET A 223 -26.14 -20.51 2.77
CA MET A 223 -24.98 -20.70 1.91
C MET A 223 -24.10 -21.85 2.41
N GLY A 224 -23.72 -22.76 1.52
CA GLY A 224 -22.73 -23.79 1.84
C GLY A 224 -21.31 -23.23 1.89
N ILE A 225 -20.44 -23.81 2.71
CA ILE A 225 -19.03 -23.36 2.91
C ILE A 225 -18.25 -23.27 1.59
N GLY A 226 -18.45 -24.23 0.69
CA GLY A 226 -17.82 -24.19 -0.64
C GLY A 226 -18.28 -23.00 -1.49
N SER A 227 -19.57 -22.65 -1.42
CA SER A 227 -20.13 -21.47 -2.12
C SER A 227 -19.67 -20.17 -1.48
N ALA A 228 -19.57 -20.11 -0.15
CA ALA A 228 -18.99 -18.97 0.56
C ALA A 228 -17.56 -18.74 0.09
N ARG A 229 -16.71 -19.77 0.14
CA ARG A 229 -15.34 -19.71 -0.36
C ARG A 229 -15.26 -19.21 -1.80
N SER A 230 -16.18 -19.63 -2.67
CA SER A 230 -16.25 -19.17 -4.07
C SER A 230 -16.71 -17.71 -4.20
N ALA A 231 -17.74 -17.30 -3.47
CA ALA A 231 -18.25 -15.93 -3.46
C ALA A 231 -17.15 -14.96 -3.01
N ILE A 232 -16.42 -15.30 -1.94
CA ILE A 232 -15.36 -14.43 -1.48
C ILE A 232 -14.18 -14.43 -2.46
N ASN A 233 -13.77 -15.59 -2.98
CA ASN A 233 -12.74 -15.63 -4.03
C ASN A 233 -13.13 -14.75 -5.24
N THR A 234 -14.42 -14.68 -5.58
CA THR A 234 -14.92 -13.84 -6.67
C THR A 234 -14.91 -12.34 -6.34
N MET A 235 -15.18 -11.96 -5.09
CA MET A 235 -15.02 -10.57 -4.63
C MET A 235 -13.58 -10.09 -4.84
N THR A 236 -12.61 -10.91 -4.46
CA THR A 236 -11.17 -10.65 -4.70
C THR A 236 -10.76 -10.65 -6.18
N LEU A 237 -11.55 -11.26 -7.08
CA LEU A 237 -11.25 -11.30 -8.52
C LEU A 237 -11.91 -10.15 -9.31
N ARG A 238 -13.01 -9.57 -8.81
CA ARG A 238 -13.64 -8.37 -9.41
C ARG A 238 -12.87 -7.08 -9.07
N GLN A 239 -11.98 -7.15 -8.10
CA GLN A 239 -10.94 -6.17 -7.85
C GLN A 239 -9.82 -6.41 -8.87
N ASN A 240 -9.66 -5.52 -9.85
CA ASN A 240 -8.61 -5.59 -10.87
C ASN A 240 -7.20 -5.50 -10.24
N ASN A 241 -6.67 -6.59 -9.67
CA ASN A 241 -5.27 -7.03 -9.68
C ASN A 241 -5.07 -8.23 -8.72
N TRP A 242 -4.79 -9.39 -9.33
CA TRP A 242 -3.88 -10.46 -8.87
C TRP A 242 -4.40 -11.65 -8.07
N THR A 243 -3.52 -12.67 -8.05
CA THR A 243 -3.80 -14.09 -8.19
C THR A 243 -3.68 -14.87 -6.88
N LEU A 244 -4.73 -15.67 -6.59
CA LEU A 244 -4.83 -16.91 -5.82
C LEU A 244 -4.07 -17.06 -4.47
N GLY A 245 -4.84 -17.08 -3.37
CA GLY A 245 -4.47 -17.55 -2.02
C GLY A 245 -5.58 -17.23 -1.00
N ALA A 246 -5.90 -18.17 -0.10
CA ALA A 246 -7.17 -18.29 0.66
C ALA A 246 -7.75 -17.02 1.35
N TYR A 247 -9.02 -16.72 1.03
CA TYR A 247 -10.05 -15.95 1.77
C TYR A 247 -9.61 -14.83 2.74
N CYS A 248 -9.30 -15.12 4.01
CA CYS A 248 -8.89 -14.09 4.97
C CYS A 248 -7.54 -13.47 4.61
N ALA A 249 -6.66 -14.20 3.92
CA ALA A 249 -5.38 -13.67 3.48
C ALA A 249 -5.52 -12.45 2.56
N ALA A 250 -6.65 -12.25 1.86
CA ALA A 250 -6.81 -11.06 1.02
C ALA A 250 -7.15 -9.80 1.84
N TYR A 251 -8.17 -9.87 2.69
CA TYR A 251 -8.54 -8.77 3.58
C TYR A 251 -7.42 -8.49 4.59
N CYS A 252 -6.86 -9.53 5.22
CA CYS A 252 -5.71 -9.40 6.11
C CYS A 252 -4.51 -8.77 5.37
N ARG A 253 -4.26 -9.08 4.09
CA ARG A 253 -3.20 -8.43 3.30
C ARG A 253 -3.46 -6.95 3.05
N ILE A 254 -4.69 -6.56 2.70
CA ILE A 254 -5.04 -5.15 2.44
C ILE A 254 -4.90 -4.35 3.73
N LEU A 255 -5.51 -4.83 4.82
CA LEU A 255 -5.45 -4.17 6.12
C LEU A 255 -4.02 -4.10 6.67
N THR A 256 -3.27 -5.21 6.60
CA THR A 256 -1.85 -5.21 7.00
C THR A 256 -1.03 -4.26 6.14
N GLY A 257 -1.29 -4.18 4.83
CA GLY A 257 -0.58 -3.27 3.93
C GLY A 257 -0.85 -1.80 4.23
N HIS A 258 -2.09 -1.47 4.55
CA HIS A 258 -2.52 -0.15 5.00
C HIS A 258 -1.83 0.25 6.31
N HIS A 259 -1.95 -0.54 7.37
CA HIS A 259 -1.28 -0.26 8.65
C HIS A 259 0.26 -0.22 8.51
N THR A 260 0.84 -1.09 7.66
CA THR A 260 2.29 -1.06 7.41
C THR A 260 2.73 0.26 6.79
N LEU A 261 1.95 0.81 5.85
CA LEU A 261 2.24 2.09 5.22
C LEU A 261 2.17 3.22 6.25
N GLU A 262 1.19 3.16 7.14
CA GLU A 262 1.04 4.11 8.23
C GLU A 262 2.24 4.06 9.17
N ASP A 263 2.52 2.88 9.74
CA ASP A 263 3.58 2.67 10.72
C ASP A 263 4.97 3.03 10.18
N ARG A 264 5.24 2.75 8.90
CA ARG A 264 6.58 2.89 8.32
C ARG A 264 6.82 4.20 7.60
N SER A 265 5.76 4.87 7.14
CA SER A 265 5.89 6.10 6.35
C SER A 265 5.13 7.26 6.98
N ILE A 266 3.81 7.15 7.08
CA ILE A 266 2.93 8.28 7.42
C ILE A 266 3.16 8.71 8.88
N PHE A 267 3.16 7.79 9.82
CA PHE A 267 3.33 8.06 11.24
C PHE A 267 4.71 8.66 11.56
N PRO A 268 5.84 8.11 11.07
CA PRO A 268 7.15 8.76 11.21
C PRO A 268 7.19 10.18 10.64
N HIS A 269 6.53 10.43 9.50
CA HIS A 269 6.43 11.76 8.90
C HIS A 269 5.65 12.73 9.79
N LEU A 270 4.42 12.36 10.16
CA LEU A 270 3.56 13.19 11.01
C LEU A 270 4.19 13.45 12.38
N ARG A 271 4.88 12.46 12.97
CA ARG A 271 5.61 12.60 14.25
C ARG A 271 6.74 13.65 14.16
N ARG A 272 7.36 13.82 12.98
CA ARG A 272 8.36 14.89 12.75
C ARG A 272 7.73 16.24 12.48
N ALA A 273 6.62 16.27 11.73
CA ALA A 273 5.94 17.50 11.32
C ALA A 273 5.15 18.13 12.47
N GLU A 274 4.50 17.31 13.31
CA GLU A 274 3.65 17.73 14.43
C GLU A 274 3.95 16.89 15.69
N PRO A 275 4.99 17.26 16.48
CA PRO A 275 5.41 16.48 17.65
C PRO A 275 4.33 16.31 18.72
N GLY A 276 3.35 17.20 18.80
CA GLY A 276 2.22 17.10 19.75
C GLY A 276 1.31 15.90 19.48
N LEU A 277 1.34 15.34 18.27
CA LEU A 277 0.54 14.18 17.85
C LEU A 277 1.14 12.84 18.32
N ALA A 278 2.38 12.83 18.84
CA ALA A 278 3.09 11.60 19.21
C ALA A 278 2.26 10.64 20.11
N PRO A 279 1.55 11.08 21.16
CA PRO A 279 0.74 10.17 21.98
C PRO A 279 -0.38 9.45 21.20
N VAL A 280 -0.98 10.12 20.22
CA VAL A 280 -2.00 9.54 19.34
C VAL A 280 -1.37 8.49 18.43
N ILE A 281 -0.25 8.83 17.79
CA ILE A 281 0.47 7.88 16.92
C ILE A 281 0.88 6.65 17.71
N ASP A 282 1.45 6.81 18.90
CA ASP A 282 1.85 5.69 19.77
C ASP A 282 0.63 4.82 20.14
N ARG A 283 -0.56 5.42 20.28
CA ARG A 283 -1.79 4.66 20.52
C ARG A 283 -2.24 3.89 19.28
N LEU A 284 -2.21 4.51 18.10
CA LEU A 284 -2.57 3.86 16.84
C LEU A 284 -1.63 2.68 16.53
N GLU A 285 -0.31 2.86 16.67
CA GLU A 285 0.68 1.78 16.52
C GLU A 285 0.37 0.59 17.45
N ARG A 286 0.01 0.84 18.71
CA ARG A 286 -0.42 -0.23 19.64
C ARG A 286 -1.73 -0.90 19.23
N GLU A 287 -2.70 -0.13 18.71
CA GLU A 287 -3.94 -0.71 18.20
C GLU A 287 -3.68 -1.56 16.94
N HIS A 288 -2.72 -1.19 16.08
CA HIS A 288 -2.30 -2.01 14.94
C HIS A 288 -1.74 -3.37 15.36
N GLU A 289 -0.90 -3.41 16.41
CA GLU A 289 -0.39 -4.67 16.98
C GLU A 289 -1.54 -5.58 17.43
N VAL A 290 -2.50 -5.04 18.20
CA VAL A 290 -3.67 -5.80 18.66
C VAL A 290 -4.54 -6.27 17.48
N ILE A 291 -4.76 -5.42 16.48
CA ILE A 291 -5.51 -5.82 15.28
C ILE A 291 -4.80 -6.95 14.55
N HIS A 292 -3.47 -6.93 14.48
CA HIS A 292 -2.70 -8.03 13.89
C HIS A 292 -2.93 -9.36 14.64
N ASP A 293 -2.86 -9.35 15.97
CA ASP A 293 -3.17 -10.53 16.80
C ASP A 293 -4.61 -11.04 16.57
N LEU A 294 -5.58 -10.13 16.39
CA LEU A 294 -6.96 -10.49 16.07
C LEU A 294 -7.11 -11.10 14.67
N LEU A 295 -6.33 -10.64 13.69
CA LEU A 295 -6.29 -11.22 12.36
C LEU A 295 -5.69 -12.64 12.39
N GLU A 296 -4.65 -12.88 13.20
CA GLU A 296 -4.08 -14.21 13.42
C GLU A 296 -5.11 -15.15 14.07
N ARG A 297 -5.80 -14.69 15.12
CA ARG A 297 -6.89 -15.44 15.78
C ARG A 297 -8.02 -15.80 14.82
N LEU A 298 -8.37 -14.89 13.90
CA LEU A 298 -9.38 -15.15 12.87
C LEU A 298 -8.92 -16.22 11.87
N ASP A 299 -7.64 -16.20 11.46
CA ASP A 299 -7.06 -17.22 10.58
C ASP A 299 -7.06 -18.60 11.24
N GLU A 300 -6.66 -18.68 12.51
CA GLU A 300 -6.71 -19.91 13.30
C GLU A 300 -8.14 -20.48 13.38
N ALA A 301 -9.13 -19.63 13.66
CA ALA A 301 -10.54 -20.02 13.71
C ALA A 301 -11.07 -20.52 12.35
N LEU A 302 -10.60 -19.94 11.24
CA LEU A 302 -10.92 -20.42 9.90
C LEU A 302 -10.32 -21.79 9.61
N VAL A 303 -9.05 -22.00 9.97
CA VAL A 303 -8.40 -23.31 9.84
C VAL A 303 -9.15 -24.35 10.66
N ALA A 304 -9.51 -24.03 11.91
CA ALA A 304 -10.31 -24.89 12.77
C ALA A 304 -11.67 -25.24 12.12
N MET A 305 -12.39 -24.26 11.58
CA MET A 305 -13.67 -24.47 10.89
C MET A 305 -13.55 -25.44 9.71
N VAL A 306 -12.50 -25.30 8.89
CA VAL A 306 -12.23 -26.22 7.76
C VAL A 306 -11.89 -27.63 8.26
N THR A 307 -11.04 -27.76 9.28
CA THR A 307 -10.66 -29.09 9.83
C THR A 307 -11.82 -29.81 10.52
N ALA A 308 -12.78 -29.06 11.04
CA ALA A 308 -13.97 -29.57 11.70
C ALA A 308 -15.16 -29.75 10.74
N ASP A 309 -14.95 -29.72 9.41
CA ASP A 309 -16.01 -29.86 8.40
C ASP A 309 -17.23 -28.95 8.65
N GLY A 310 -17.00 -27.74 9.17
CA GLY A 310 -18.06 -26.77 9.42
C GLY A 310 -18.99 -27.09 10.60
N MET A 311 -18.53 -27.90 11.56
CA MET A 311 -19.33 -28.20 12.75
C MET A 311 -19.75 -26.93 13.52
N PRO A 312 -20.97 -26.90 14.11
CA PRO A 312 -21.51 -25.71 14.75
C PRO A 312 -20.60 -25.02 15.79
N PRO A 313 -19.83 -25.74 16.63
CA PRO A 313 -18.91 -25.10 17.58
C PRO A 313 -17.80 -24.29 16.90
N ALA A 314 -17.19 -24.82 15.82
CA ALA A 314 -16.12 -24.13 15.11
C ALA A 314 -16.64 -22.91 14.34
N LEU A 315 -17.88 -22.98 13.84
CA LEU A 315 -18.54 -21.82 13.21
C LEU A 315 -18.88 -20.71 14.22
N ALA A 316 -19.24 -21.09 15.46
CA ALA A 316 -19.48 -20.12 16.53
C ALA A 316 -18.18 -19.42 16.95
N GLU A 317 -17.06 -20.13 17.01
CA GLU A 317 -15.73 -19.57 17.29
C GLU A 317 -15.28 -18.60 16.20
N LEU A 318 -15.41 -18.99 14.92
CA LEU A 318 -15.16 -18.12 13.78
C LEU A 318 -15.99 -16.84 13.83
N SER A 319 -17.29 -16.96 14.12
CA SER A 319 -18.18 -15.81 14.25
C SER A 319 -17.74 -14.88 15.37
N GLY A 320 -17.36 -15.43 16.53
CA GLY A 320 -16.88 -14.64 17.67
C GLY A 320 -15.57 -13.91 17.39
N ALA A 321 -14.62 -14.54 16.70
CA ALA A 321 -13.37 -13.90 16.29
C ALA A 321 -13.63 -12.75 15.30
N LEU A 322 -14.53 -12.97 14.32
CA LEU A 322 -14.91 -11.93 13.36
C LEU A 322 -15.64 -10.76 14.02
N ASP A 323 -16.54 -11.03 14.97
CA ASP A 323 -17.25 -9.97 15.70
C ASP A 323 -16.28 -9.12 16.52
N LEU A 324 -15.28 -9.72 17.19
CA LEU A 324 -14.25 -8.98 17.94
C LEU A 324 -13.36 -8.13 17.03
N LEU A 325 -12.90 -8.69 15.91
CA LEU A 325 -12.15 -7.93 14.89
C LEU A 325 -12.98 -6.76 14.35
N THR A 326 -14.27 -6.99 14.12
CA THR A 326 -15.18 -5.96 13.60
C THR A 326 -15.29 -4.78 14.56
N ASP A 327 -15.56 -5.06 15.83
CA ASP A 327 -15.68 -4.03 16.86
C ASP A 327 -14.37 -3.22 16.99
N ALA A 328 -13.23 -3.93 17.04
CA ALA A 328 -11.91 -3.32 17.16
C ALA A 328 -11.59 -2.42 15.95
N LEU A 329 -11.76 -2.94 14.73
CA LEU A 329 -11.36 -2.23 13.52
C LEU A 329 -12.25 -1.01 13.26
N LEU A 330 -13.58 -1.13 13.40
CA LEU A 330 -14.47 0.02 13.18
C LEU A 330 -14.20 1.15 14.18
N SER A 331 -13.97 0.80 15.44
CA SER A 331 -13.55 1.74 16.50
C SER A 331 -12.21 2.40 16.16
N HIS A 332 -11.24 1.61 15.71
CA HIS A 332 -9.90 2.07 15.32
C HIS A 332 -9.94 3.06 14.16
N LEU A 333 -10.50 2.69 13.00
CA LEU A 333 -10.59 3.55 11.81
C LEU A 333 -11.27 4.88 12.11
N SER A 334 -12.32 4.84 12.93
CA SER A 334 -13.05 6.05 13.32
C SER A 334 -12.23 6.94 14.25
N TYR A 335 -11.41 6.36 15.14
CA TYR A 335 -10.51 7.10 16.00
C TYR A 335 -9.37 7.74 15.20
N GLU A 336 -8.76 6.98 14.30
CA GLU A 336 -7.70 7.47 13.42
C GLU A 336 -8.17 8.66 12.58
N GLU A 337 -9.30 8.55 11.88
CA GLU A 337 -9.84 9.65 11.09
C GLU A 337 -10.11 10.90 11.96
N ARG A 338 -10.66 10.72 13.16
CA ARG A 338 -10.90 11.85 14.07
C ARG A 338 -9.61 12.59 14.43
N GLN A 339 -8.48 11.88 14.55
CA GLN A 339 -7.22 12.48 14.97
C GLN A 339 -6.33 12.92 13.83
N LEU A 340 -6.36 12.22 12.69
CA LEU A 340 -5.36 12.37 11.63
C LEU A 340 -5.83 13.17 10.43
N LEU A 341 -7.14 13.39 10.21
CA LEU A 341 -7.60 14.14 9.04
C LEU A 341 -7.00 15.56 8.97
N ALA A 342 -7.02 16.31 10.07
CA ALA A 342 -6.44 17.65 10.10
C ALA A 342 -4.91 17.65 9.97
N PRO A 343 -4.14 16.82 10.72
CA PRO A 343 -2.70 16.65 10.49
C PRO A 343 -2.33 16.26 9.05
N LEU A 344 -3.05 15.32 8.44
CA LEU A 344 -2.80 14.86 7.08
C LEU A 344 -3.11 15.95 6.06
N ALA A 345 -4.22 16.67 6.22
CA ALA A 345 -4.48 17.83 5.38
C ALA A 345 -3.39 18.89 5.53
N ALA A 346 -2.81 19.04 6.73
CA ALA A 346 -1.77 20.03 6.98
C ALA A 346 -0.38 19.66 6.46
N HIS A 347 -0.03 18.38 6.46
CA HIS A 347 1.35 17.93 6.28
C HIS A 347 1.54 16.90 5.17
N GLY A 348 0.48 16.37 4.56
CA GLY A 348 0.59 15.31 3.57
C GLY A 348 0.96 13.95 4.18
N PHE A 349 1.21 12.98 3.30
CA PHE A 349 1.58 11.61 3.67
C PHE A 349 3.10 11.37 3.82
N GLY A 350 3.94 12.32 3.39
CA GLY A 350 5.41 12.19 3.40
C GLY A 350 6.07 12.84 2.21
#